data_AF-A0A965VS21-F1
#
_entry.id   AF-A0A965VS21-F1
#
_cell.length_a   1.000
_cell.length_b   1.000
_cell.length_c   1.000
_cell.angle_alpha   90.00
_cell.angle_beta   90.00
_cell.angle_gamma   90.00
#
_symmetry.space_group_name_H-M   'P 1'
#
loop_
_entity.id
_entity.type
_entity.pdbx_description
1 polymer ?
#
loop_
_entity_poly.entity_id
_entity_poly.type
_entity_poly.pdbx_seq_one_letter_code
_entity_poly.pdbx_strand_id
1 'polypeptide(L)'
;MKIAVLIFLFSTGVFATDGCRLWFDRSKIEAGSDCLTKCTVFKTDLSTFSCPERCSEFCESKSPVSKLLEKVAYYPGLTLEERKLISQYPKEALKAFLAKEKAESATMKQFKRDDEADESDAFRHFVWAGLLTKELGPEMAKKFLDAHESNQGSDNAERAMDLANNRAGLLAAERLQKNGSLTEDQIEKEALAALKDGTLIVLKPKGGPL
;
A
#
# COMPACT_ATOMS: atom_id res chain seq x y z
N MET A 1 -15.36 10.10 63.17
CA MET A 1 -14.09 10.34 62.46
C MET A 1 -13.48 9.00 62.08
N LYS A 2 -13.52 8.61 60.80
CA LYS A 2 -12.79 7.44 60.29
C LYS A 2 -11.59 7.98 59.50
N ILE A 3 -10.39 7.71 60.00
CA ILE A 3 -9.13 8.07 59.33
C ILE A 3 -8.92 7.01 58.25
N ALA A 4 -9.04 7.41 56.98
CA ALA A 4 -8.65 6.60 55.85
C ALA A 4 -7.14 6.77 55.63
N VAL A 5 -6.38 5.70 55.89
CA VAL A 5 -4.95 5.63 55.57
C VAL A 5 -4.83 5.34 54.07
N LEU A 6 -4.44 6.36 53.29
CA LEU A 6 -4.05 6.19 51.89
C LEU A 6 -2.66 5.54 51.85
N ILE A 7 -2.61 4.25 51.52
CA ILE A 7 -1.37 3.57 51.17
C ILE A 7 -1.08 3.90 49.70
N PHE A 8 -0.10 4.77 49.46
CA PHE A 8 0.45 5.00 48.12
C PHE A 8 1.34 3.79 47.76
N LEU A 9 0.79 2.84 47.01
CA LEU A 9 1.58 1.82 46.32
C LEU A 9 2.21 2.47 45.09
N PHE A 10 3.46 2.88 45.21
CA PHE A 10 4.31 3.14 44.04
C PHE A 10 4.59 1.80 43.36
N SER A 11 3.83 1.47 42.31
CA SER A 11 4.22 0.43 41.37
C SER A 11 5.38 0.97 40.54
N THR A 12 6.62 0.72 40.97
CA THR A 12 7.76 0.80 40.06
C THR A 12 7.61 -0.33 39.05
N GLY A 13 7.00 -0.01 37.90
CA GLY A 13 7.09 -0.85 36.71
C GLY A 13 8.53 -0.87 36.24
N VAL A 14 9.34 -1.74 36.86
CA VAL A 14 10.62 -2.13 36.29
C VAL A 14 10.28 -3.01 35.10
N PHE A 15 10.25 -2.43 33.91
CA PHE A 15 10.35 -3.21 32.69
C PHE A 15 11.72 -3.91 32.75
N ALA A 16 11.74 -5.18 33.17
CA ALA A 16 12.93 -6.01 33.06
C ALA A 16 13.26 -6.08 31.56
N THR A 17 14.39 -5.51 31.17
CA THR A 17 14.87 -5.58 29.80
C THR A 17 15.22 -7.03 29.49
N ASP A 18 14.59 -7.60 28.46
CA ASP A 18 14.90 -8.95 27.98
C ASP A 18 16.37 -8.99 27.53
N GLY A 19 17.21 -9.69 28.29
CA GLY A 19 18.65 -9.79 28.02
C GLY A 19 18.97 -10.37 26.64
N CYS A 20 18.11 -11.24 26.12
CA CYS A 20 18.27 -11.79 24.78
C CYS A 20 17.86 -10.80 23.69
N ARG A 21 16.87 -9.95 23.95
CA ARG A 21 16.53 -8.86 23.03
C ARG A 21 17.66 -7.83 22.93
N LEU A 22 18.24 -7.42 24.07
CA LEU A 22 19.39 -6.51 24.10
C LEU A 22 20.65 -7.12 23.45
N TRP A 23 20.84 -8.43 23.59
CA TRP A 23 21.90 -9.15 22.88
C TRP A 23 21.70 -9.14 21.37
N PHE A 24 20.48 -9.44 20.91
CA PHE A 24 20.13 -9.39 19.49
C PHE A 24 20.28 -7.98 18.92
N ASP A 25 19.77 -6.95 19.60
CA ASP A 25 19.85 -5.56 19.13
C ASP A 25 21.32 -5.08 19.02
N ARG A 26 22.21 -5.51 19.94
CA ARG A 26 23.66 -5.20 19.89
C ARG A 26 24.39 -5.89 18.74
N SER A 27 23.88 -7.01 18.26
CA SER A 27 24.49 -7.74 17.14
C SER A 27 24.42 -6.98 15.82
N LYS A 28 23.46 -6.02 15.71
CA LYS A 28 23.13 -5.30 14.46
C LYS A 28 22.81 -6.25 13.30
N ILE A 29 22.32 -7.45 13.59
CA ILE A 29 21.87 -8.40 12.58
C ILE A 29 20.51 -7.94 12.06
N GLU A 30 20.45 -7.65 10.77
CA GLU A 30 19.21 -7.22 10.10
C GLU A 30 18.31 -8.41 9.76
N ALA A 31 17.00 -8.18 9.76
CA ALA A 31 16.02 -9.16 9.30
C ALA A 31 16.19 -9.43 7.80
N GLY A 32 16.27 -10.71 7.41
CA GLY A 32 16.56 -11.13 6.04
C GLY A 32 16.86 -12.63 5.96
N SER A 33 17.19 -13.13 4.75
CA SER A 33 17.46 -14.56 4.50
C SER A 33 18.55 -15.13 5.41
N ASP A 34 19.54 -14.29 5.76
CA ASP A 34 20.71 -14.71 6.52
C ASP A 34 20.57 -14.41 8.01
N CYS A 35 19.47 -13.79 8.45
CA CYS A 35 19.28 -13.37 9.84
C CYS A 35 19.42 -14.56 10.79
N LEU A 36 18.75 -15.67 10.48
CA LEU A 36 18.75 -16.85 11.32
C LEU A 36 20.16 -17.46 11.43
N THR A 37 20.86 -17.57 10.30
CA THR A 37 22.23 -18.09 10.27
C THR A 37 23.20 -17.18 11.00
N LYS A 38 23.12 -15.86 10.81
CA LYS A 38 23.97 -14.88 11.50
C LYS A 38 23.68 -14.83 13.00
N CYS A 39 22.42 -14.92 13.39
CA CYS A 39 21.98 -14.86 14.78
C CYS A 39 22.40 -16.12 15.56
N THR A 40 22.21 -17.30 14.97
CA THR A 40 22.51 -18.59 15.64
C THR A 40 24.01 -18.79 15.89
N VAL A 41 24.88 -18.15 15.11
CA VAL A 41 26.34 -18.18 15.31
C VAL A 41 26.90 -16.94 16.00
N PHE A 42 26.05 -15.98 16.38
CA PHE A 42 26.52 -14.73 16.98
C PHE A 42 27.09 -14.99 18.37
N LYS A 43 28.15 -14.25 18.71
CA LYS A 43 28.90 -14.47 19.96
C LYS A 43 28.00 -14.26 21.17
N THR A 44 27.99 -15.23 22.06
CA THR A 44 27.31 -15.19 23.36
C THR A 44 28.31 -15.14 24.52
N ASP A 45 27.80 -14.80 25.70
CA ASP A 45 28.47 -14.91 26.99
C ASP A 45 27.61 -15.75 27.96
N LEU A 46 28.06 -15.93 29.20
CA LEU A 46 27.34 -16.72 30.21
C LEU A 46 25.92 -16.22 30.50
N SER A 47 25.65 -14.93 30.26
CA SER A 47 24.33 -14.33 30.47
C SER A 47 23.42 -14.42 29.23
N THR A 48 23.97 -14.74 28.06
CA THR A 48 23.28 -14.74 26.77
C THR A 48 23.37 -16.07 26.03
N PHE A 49 23.90 -17.10 26.68
CA PHE A 49 24.20 -18.40 26.08
C PHE A 49 22.99 -19.08 25.43
N SER A 50 21.79 -18.93 25.99
CA SER A 50 20.54 -19.49 25.45
C SER A 50 19.85 -18.61 24.42
N CYS A 51 20.31 -17.38 24.21
CA CYS A 51 19.65 -16.44 23.30
C CYS A 51 19.61 -16.89 21.82
N PRO A 52 20.57 -17.68 21.30
CA PRO A 52 20.47 -18.28 19.97
C PRO A 52 19.23 -19.13 19.72
N GLU A 53 18.64 -19.73 20.77
CA GLU A 53 17.41 -20.54 20.65
C GLU A 53 16.18 -19.70 20.28
N ARG A 54 16.24 -18.39 20.53
CA ARG A 54 15.19 -17.41 20.20
C ARG A 54 15.48 -16.64 18.92
N CYS A 55 16.50 -17.03 18.15
CA CYS A 55 16.82 -16.38 16.89
C CYS A 55 15.67 -16.43 15.87
N SER A 56 14.86 -17.49 15.88
CA SER A 56 13.63 -17.52 15.07
C SER A 56 12.68 -16.40 15.46
N GLU A 57 12.38 -16.20 16.75
CA GLU A 57 11.52 -15.12 17.27
C GLU A 57 12.01 -13.73 16.84
N PHE A 58 13.32 -13.48 16.93
CA PHE A 58 13.89 -12.17 16.62
C PHE A 58 14.02 -11.92 15.11
N CYS A 59 14.35 -12.96 14.35
CA CYS A 59 14.42 -12.91 12.89
C CYS A 59 13.03 -12.96 12.22
N GLU A 60 12.01 -13.45 12.94
CA GLU A 60 10.59 -13.46 12.53
C GLU A 60 9.87 -12.13 12.79
N SER A 61 10.60 -11.02 13.01
CA SER A 61 9.99 -9.73 12.76
C SER A 61 9.60 -9.70 11.28
N LYS A 62 8.31 -9.93 10.98
CA LYS A 62 7.78 -9.69 9.64
C LYS A 62 8.24 -8.29 9.27
N SER A 63 9.24 -8.21 8.40
CA SER A 63 9.75 -6.94 7.85
C SER A 63 8.55 -6.07 7.50
N PRO A 64 8.60 -4.73 7.67
CA PRO A 64 7.51 -3.85 7.27
C PRO A 64 6.97 -4.19 5.87
N VAL A 65 7.85 -4.62 4.96
CA VAL A 65 7.51 -5.12 3.63
C VAL A 65 6.65 -6.39 3.67
N SER A 66 6.98 -7.39 4.49
CA SER A 66 6.19 -8.63 4.61
C SER A 66 4.84 -8.44 5.31
N LYS A 67 4.74 -7.53 6.29
CA LYS A 67 3.44 -7.14 6.87
C LYS A 67 2.57 -6.42 5.86
N LEU A 68 3.18 -5.56 5.04
CA LEU A 68 2.48 -4.85 3.98
C LEU A 68 2.04 -5.82 2.87
N LEU A 69 2.87 -6.79 2.48
CA LEU A 69 2.51 -7.84 1.54
C LEU A 69 1.36 -8.72 2.05
N GLU A 70 1.34 -9.05 3.33
CA GLU A 70 0.21 -9.74 3.95
C GLU A 70 -1.07 -8.89 3.88
N LYS A 71 -0.99 -7.59 4.20
CA LYS A 71 -2.11 -6.65 4.03
C LYS A 71 -2.63 -6.64 2.59
N VAL A 72 -1.73 -6.66 1.60
CA VAL A 72 -2.09 -6.70 0.17
C VAL A 72 -2.78 -8.02 -0.17
N ALA A 73 -2.25 -9.16 0.28
CA ALA A 73 -2.80 -10.48 -0.05
C ALA A 73 -4.20 -10.73 0.51
N TYR A 74 -4.53 -10.12 1.64
CA TYR A 74 -5.83 -10.25 2.31
C TYR A 74 -6.67 -8.97 2.24
N TYR A 75 -6.39 -8.08 1.29
CA TYR A 75 -7.15 -6.85 1.14
C TYR A 75 -8.63 -7.15 0.85
N PRO A 76 -9.59 -6.50 1.54
CA PRO A 76 -11.01 -6.72 1.27
C PRO A 76 -11.40 -6.30 -0.16
N GLY A 77 -12.30 -7.03 -0.79
CA GLY A 77 -12.84 -6.67 -2.11
C GLY A 77 -12.00 -7.13 -3.31
N LEU A 78 -10.87 -7.80 -3.10
CA LEU A 78 -10.03 -8.31 -4.20
C LEU A 78 -10.82 -9.21 -5.16
N THR A 79 -10.59 -9.04 -6.46
CA THR A 79 -11.07 -9.94 -7.51
C THR A 79 -10.31 -11.25 -7.52
N LEU A 80 -10.87 -12.25 -8.22
CA LEU A 80 -10.16 -13.51 -8.44
C LEU A 80 -8.88 -13.31 -9.27
N GLU A 81 -8.91 -12.41 -10.25
CA GLU A 81 -7.75 -12.12 -11.09
C GLU A 81 -6.68 -11.33 -10.33
N GLU A 82 -7.06 -10.40 -9.46
CA GLU A 82 -6.12 -9.70 -8.58
C GLU A 82 -5.40 -10.68 -7.63
N ARG A 83 -6.11 -11.63 -7.03
CA ARG A 83 -5.49 -12.67 -6.17
C ARG A 83 -4.45 -13.52 -6.92
N LYS A 84 -4.73 -13.85 -8.20
CA LYS A 84 -3.76 -14.53 -9.06
C LYS A 84 -2.54 -13.65 -9.31
N LEU A 85 -2.74 -12.37 -9.66
CA LEU A 85 -1.63 -11.44 -9.88
C LEU A 85 -0.81 -11.19 -8.61
N ILE A 86 -1.43 -11.08 -7.44
CA ILE A 86 -0.71 -10.94 -6.16
C ILE A 86 0.19 -12.15 -5.91
N SER A 87 -0.31 -13.36 -6.18
CA SER A 87 0.45 -14.60 -6.00
C SER A 87 1.64 -14.70 -6.98
N GLN A 88 1.46 -14.23 -8.21
CA GLN A 88 2.49 -14.30 -9.26
C GLN A 88 3.52 -13.15 -9.17
N TYR A 89 3.07 -11.97 -8.76
CA TYR A 89 3.82 -10.71 -8.82
C TYR A 89 3.69 -9.92 -7.50
N PRO A 90 4.18 -10.46 -6.36
CA PRO A 90 3.94 -9.85 -5.04
C PRO A 90 4.55 -8.45 -4.90
N LYS A 91 5.71 -8.18 -5.52
CA LYS A 91 6.36 -6.86 -5.46
C LYS A 91 5.59 -5.82 -6.28
N GLU A 92 5.09 -6.21 -7.43
CA GLU A 92 4.29 -5.38 -8.32
C GLU A 92 2.92 -5.11 -7.69
N ALA A 93 2.31 -6.11 -7.06
CA ALA A 93 1.07 -5.95 -6.31
C ALA A 93 1.24 -4.97 -5.14
N LEU A 94 2.39 -5.00 -4.45
CA LEU A 94 2.71 -4.01 -3.43
C LEU A 94 2.74 -2.58 -3.99
N LYS A 95 3.39 -2.39 -5.14
CA LYS A 95 3.41 -1.09 -5.83
C LYS A 95 2.01 -0.68 -6.28
N ALA A 96 1.20 -1.62 -6.77
CA ALA A 96 -0.17 -1.38 -7.18
C ALA A 96 -1.04 -0.89 -6.03
N PHE A 97 -0.92 -1.55 -4.87
CA PHE A 97 -1.59 -1.16 -3.64
C PHE A 97 -1.16 0.25 -3.17
N LEU A 98 0.15 0.53 -3.16
CA LEU A 98 0.65 1.85 -2.78
C LEU A 98 0.20 2.96 -3.75
N ALA A 99 0.14 2.68 -5.04
CA ALA A 99 -0.39 3.60 -6.04
C ALA A 99 -1.89 3.88 -5.82
N LYS A 100 -2.67 2.84 -5.46
CA LYS A 100 -4.09 2.94 -5.12
C LYS A 100 -4.30 3.86 -3.91
N GLU A 101 -3.55 3.65 -2.83
CA GLU A 101 -3.67 4.50 -1.62
C GLU A 101 -3.30 5.97 -1.91
N LYS A 102 -2.33 6.21 -2.80
CA LYS A 102 -2.00 7.57 -3.27
C LYS A 102 -3.15 8.18 -4.07
N ALA A 103 -3.76 7.43 -4.99
CA ALA A 103 -4.89 7.90 -5.78
C ALA A 103 -6.10 8.24 -4.91
N GLU A 104 -6.44 7.41 -3.93
CA GLU A 104 -7.50 7.69 -2.95
C GLU A 104 -7.19 8.95 -2.12
N SER A 105 -5.94 9.10 -1.67
CA SER A 105 -5.51 10.28 -0.92
C SER A 105 -5.62 11.56 -1.75
N ALA A 106 -5.19 11.53 -3.01
CA ALA A 106 -5.32 12.64 -3.96
C ALA A 106 -6.80 12.97 -4.21
N THR A 107 -7.63 11.94 -4.39
CA THR A 107 -9.09 12.08 -4.61
C THR A 107 -9.75 12.78 -3.42
N MET A 108 -9.51 12.29 -2.21
CA MET A 108 -10.03 12.91 -0.99
C MET A 108 -9.50 14.33 -0.77
N LYS A 109 -8.24 14.59 -1.13
CA LYS A 109 -7.66 15.94 -1.05
C LYS A 109 -8.39 16.89 -2.00
N GLN A 110 -8.68 16.46 -3.22
CA GLN A 110 -9.22 17.28 -4.29
C GLN A 110 -10.74 17.44 -4.17
N PHE A 111 -11.49 16.36 -4.01
CA PHE A 111 -12.95 16.35 -4.07
C PHE A 111 -13.64 16.39 -2.70
N LYS A 112 -12.93 16.06 -1.61
CA LYS A 112 -13.51 15.87 -0.26
C LYS A 112 -14.58 14.75 -0.20
N ARG A 113 -14.63 13.90 -1.21
CA ARG A 113 -15.52 12.75 -1.37
C ARG A 113 -14.81 11.70 -2.23
N ASP A 114 -15.29 10.47 -2.12
CA ASP A 114 -14.75 9.29 -2.82
C ASP A 114 -15.92 8.37 -3.19
N ASP A 115 -16.78 8.88 -4.05
CA ASP A 115 -18.06 8.28 -4.39
C ASP A 115 -17.94 7.53 -5.73
N GLU A 116 -18.80 6.53 -5.95
CA GLU A 116 -18.80 5.73 -7.17
C GLU A 116 -19.49 6.44 -8.35
N ALA A 117 -18.95 6.21 -9.54
CA ALA A 117 -19.46 6.63 -10.85
C ALA A 117 -19.51 8.15 -11.10
N ASP A 118 -18.81 8.94 -10.30
CA ASP A 118 -18.78 10.40 -10.42
C ASP A 118 -17.38 10.98 -10.73
N GLU A 119 -17.22 12.31 -10.65
CA GLU A 119 -15.94 12.96 -10.97
C GLU A 119 -14.79 12.52 -10.06
N SER A 120 -15.07 12.20 -8.79
CA SER A 120 -14.07 11.73 -7.84
C SER A 120 -13.59 10.33 -8.23
N ASP A 121 -14.51 9.47 -8.67
CA ASP A 121 -14.23 8.13 -9.19
C ASP A 121 -13.39 8.18 -10.47
N ALA A 122 -13.85 8.96 -11.44
CA ALA A 122 -13.16 9.13 -12.71
C ALA A 122 -11.73 9.63 -12.52
N PHE A 123 -11.54 10.61 -11.62
CA PHE A 123 -10.23 11.09 -11.22
C PHE A 123 -9.40 9.98 -10.56
N ARG A 124 -9.96 9.24 -9.60
CA ARG A 124 -9.26 8.18 -8.86
C ARG A 124 -8.75 7.10 -9.80
N HIS A 125 -9.59 6.63 -10.72
CA HIS A 125 -9.23 5.64 -11.74
C HIS A 125 -8.12 6.14 -12.67
N PHE A 126 -8.23 7.37 -13.17
CA PHE A 126 -7.19 7.97 -14.01
C PHE A 126 -5.85 8.08 -13.28
N VAL A 127 -5.87 8.62 -12.05
CA VAL A 127 -4.65 8.83 -11.26
C VAL A 127 -4.02 7.49 -10.89
N TRP A 128 -4.81 6.52 -10.45
CA TRP A 128 -4.30 5.18 -10.13
C TRP A 128 -3.63 4.54 -11.34
N ALA A 129 -4.28 4.56 -12.52
CA ALA A 129 -3.71 4.02 -13.74
C ALA A 129 -2.41 4.72 -14.17
N GLY A 130 -2.36 6.05 -14.03
CA GLY A 130 -1.16 6.84 -14.33
C GLY A 130 0.00 6.51 -13.38
N LEU A 131 -0.25 6.46 -12.08
CA LEU A 131 0.74 6.10 -11.06
C LEU A 131 1.23 4.66 -11.25
N LEU A 132 0.32 3.73 -11.55
CA LEU A 132 0.66 2.35 -11.79
C LEU A 132 1.56 2.18 -13.02
N THR A 133 1.24 2.91 -14.09
CA THR A 133 2.06 2.95 -15.31
C THR A 133 3.45 3.53 -15.04
N LYS A 134 3.54 4.56 -14.20
CA LYS A 134 4.83 5.11 -13.74
C LYS A 134 5.67 4.08 -12.98
N GLU A 135 5.06 3.26 -12.12
CA GLU A 135 5.78 2.34 -11.23
C GLU A 135 6.13 0.98 -11.88
N LEU A 136 5.32 0.54 -12.85
CA LEU A 136 5.37 -0.81 -13.42
C LEU A 136 5.53 -0.84 -14.95
N GLY A 137 5.36 0.29 -15.62
CA GLY A 137 5.22 0.34 -17.08
C GLY A 137 3.81 -0.03 -17.56
N PRO A 138 3.48 0.30 -18.83
CA PRO A 138 2.11 0.23 -19.34
C PRO A 138 1.55 -1.19 -19.41
N GLU A 139 2.35 -2.18 -19.79
CA GLU A 139 1.88 -3.55 -19.94
C GLU A 139 1.46 -4.19 -18.61
N MET A 140 2.29 -4.03 -17.58
CA MET A 140 2.00 -4.58 -16.26
C MET A 140 0.89 -3.77 -15.57
N ALA A 141 0.87 -2.45 -15.73
CA ALA A 141 -0.23 -1.62 -15.23
C ALA A 141 -1.57 -2.07 -15.80
N LYS A 142 -1.65 -2.30 -17.13
CA LYS A 142 -2.87 -2.79 -17.78
C LYS A 142 -3.37 -4.10 -17.16
N LYS A 143 -2.49 -5.05 -16.87
CA LYS A 143 -2.88 -6.34 -16.25
C LYS A 143 -3.57 -6.14 -14.91
N PHE A 144 -3.01 -5.30 -14.04
CA PHE A 144 -3.60 -5.01 -12.73
C PHE A 144 -4.92 -4.24 -12.84
N LEU A 145 -5.01 -3.25 -13.75
CA LEU A 145 -6.24 -2.49 -13.98
C LEU A 145 -7.36 -3.39 -14.53
N ASP A 146 -7.07 -4.21 -15.55
CA ASP A 146 -8.06 -5.15 -16.10
C ASP A 146 -8.51 -6.18 -15.04
N ALA A 147 -7.59 -6.63 -14.18
CA ALA A 147 -7.90 -7.55 -13.09
C ALA A 147 -8.83 -6.91 -12.04
N HIS A 148 -8.64 -5.62 -11.73
CA HIS A 148 -9.51 -4.87 -10.82
C HIS A 148 -10.95 -4.81 -11.33
N GLU A 149 -11.13 -4.54 -12.63
CA GLU A 149 -12.46 -4.44 -13.25
C GLU A 149 -13.08 -5.80 -13.61
N SER A 150 -12.51 -6.93 -13.18
CA SER A 150 -12.93 -8.26 -13.64
C SER A 150 -14.18 -8.81 -12.92
N ASN A 151 -14.52 -8.28 -11.74
CA ASN A 151 -15.68 -8.74 -10.96
C ASN A 151 -17.02 -8.20 -11.49
N GLN A 152 -17.01 -7.16 -12.32
CA GLN A 152 -18.22 -6.53 -12.85
C GLN A 152 -18.65 -7.20 -14.17
N GLY A 153 -19.96 -7.35 -14.39
CA GLY A 153 -20.51 -7.89 -15.64
C GLY A 153 -20.12 -7.06 -16.88
N SER A 154 -20.09 -7.66 -18.07
CA SER A 154 -19.74 -6.96 -19.33
C SER A 154 -20.66 -5.79 -19.67
N ASP A 155 -21.92 -5.87 -19.24
CA ASP A 155 -22.95 -4.89 -19.59
C ASP A 155 -23.10 -3.79 -18.53
N ASN A 156 -22.17 -3.75 -17.56
CA ASN A 156 -22.17 -2.73 -16.52
C ASN A 156 -21.55 -1.42 -17.04
N ALA A 157 -22.34 -0.34 -17.03
CA ALA A 157 -21.91 0.98 -17.44
C ALA A 157 -20.80 1.56 -16.53
N GLU A 158 -20.82 1.29 -15.23
CA GLU A 158 -19.80 1.74 -14.27
C GLU A 158 -18.46 1.08 -14.61
N ARG A 159 -18.43 -0.24 -14.79
CA ARG A 159 -17.25 -0.95 -15.32
C ARG A 159 -16.71 -0.34 -16.62
N ALA A 160 -17.58 0.03 -17.55
CA ALA A 160 -17.16 0.63 -18.82
C ALA A 160 -16.53 2.02 -18.60
N MET A 161 -17.07 2.81 -17.66
CA MET A 161 -16.50 4.07 -17.20
C MET A 161 -15.11 3.84 -16.59
N ASP A 162 -14.99 2.89 -15.67
CA ASP A 162 -13.75 2.57 -14.95
C ASP A 162 -12.65 2.14 -15.93
N LEU A 163 -12.96 1.22 -16.85
CA LEU A 163 -12.06 0.78 -17.92
C LEU A 163 -11.62 1.93 -18.83
N ALA A 164 -12.53 2.84 -19.19
CA ALA A 164 -12.21 3.98 -20.04
C ALA A 164 -11.29 4.99 -19.33
N ASN A 165 -11.59 5.32 -18.07
CA ASN A 165 -10.81 6.26 -17.28
C ASN A 165 -9.43 5.67 -16.90
N ASN A 166 -9.37 4.37 -16.59
CA ASN A 166 -8.11 3.62 -16.43
C ASN A 166 -7.25 3.73 -17.70
N ARG A 167 -7.85 3.52 -18.89
CA ARG A 167 -7.14 3.62 -20.17
C ARG A 167 -6.63 5.04 -20.42
N ALA A 168 -7.43 6.07 -20.11
CA ALA A 168 -7.03 7.46 -20.25
C ALA A 168 -5.81 7.79 -19.38
N GLY A 169 -5.80 7.35 -18.11
CA GLY A 169 -4.67 7.56 -17.20
C GLY A 169 -3.38 6.87 -17.65
N LEU A 170 -3.50 5.63 -18.14
CA LEU A 170 -2.36 4.88 -18.71
C LEU A 170 -1.76 5.62 -19.92
N LEU A 171 -2.59 6.02 -20.88
CA LEU A 171 -2.14 6.73 -22.09
C LEU A 171 -1.52 8.10 -21.75
N ALA A 172 -2.06 8.80 -20.77
CA ALA A 172 -1.49 10.05 -20.28
C ALA A 172 -0.10 9.83 -19.68
N ALA A 173 0.07 8.79 -18.85
CA ALA A 173 1.38 8.44 -18.30
C ALA A 173 2.40 8.06 -19.38
N GLU A 174 2.02 7.29 -20.40
CA GLU A 174 2.90 6.99 -21.54
C GLU A 174 3.34 8.26 -22.29
N ARG A 175 2.42 9.21 -22.49
CA ARG A 175 2.72 10.50 -23.12
C ARG A 175 3.67 11.33 -22.26
N LEU A 176 3.40 11.47 -20.96
CA LEU A 176 4.25 12.18 -20.02
C LEU A 176 5.65 11.53 -19.94
N GLN A 177 5.74 10.20 -19.99
CA GLN A 177 7.01 9.48 -20.00
C GLN A 177 7.85 9.83 -21.24
N LYS A 178 7.24 9.84 -22.43
CA LYS A 178 7.91 10.22 -23.69
C LYS A 178 8.42 11.65 -23.66
N ASN A 179 7.73 12.52 -22.94
CA ASN A 179 8.06 13.94 -22.83
C ASN A 179 9.02 14.24 -21.66
N GLY A 180 9.44 13.22 -20.90
CA GLY A 180 10.33 13.40 -19.73
C GLY A 180 9.67 14.09 -18.53
N SER A 181 8.34 14.16 -18.50
CA SER A 181 7.56 14.92 -17.51
C SER A 181 6.67 14.03 -16.63
N LEU A 182 6.95 12.71 -16.55
CA LEU A 182 6.15 11.78 -15.75
C LEU A 182 6.42 11.96 -14.26
N THR A 183 5.57 12.75 -13.60
CA THR A 183 5.53 12.93 -12.15
C THR A 183 4.12 12.76 -11.62
N GLU A 184 3.97 12.52 -10.31
CA GLU A 184 2.66 12.38 -9.66
C GLU A 184 1.81 13.65 -9.85
N ASP A 185 2.40 14.82 -9.62
CA ASP A 185 1.74 16.12 -9.85
C ASP A 185 1.26 16.30 -11.30
N GLN A 186 2.00 15.82 -12.28
CA GLN A 186 1.60 15.94 -13.69
C GLN A 186 0.46 14.98 -14.03
N ILE A 187 0.45 13.78 -13.45
CA ILE A 187 -0.66 12.82 -13.59
C ILE A 187 -1.94 13.43 -13.00
N GLU A 188 -1.88 14.00 -11.80
CA GLU A 188 -3.04 14.64 -11.17
C GLU A 188 -3.54 15.86 -11.97
N LYS A 189 -2.62 16.69 -12.49
CA LYS A 189 -2.99 17.83 -13.35
C LYS A 189 -3.67 17.41 -14.64
N GLU A 190 -3.16 16.36 -15.30
CA GLU A 190 -3.77 15.79 -16.50
C GLU A 190 -5.15 15.21 -16.21
N ALA A 191 -5.34 14.56 -15.05
CA ALA A 191 -6.66 14.06 -14.63
C ALA A 191 -7.68 15.21 -14.45
N LEU A 192 -7.27 16.31 -13.81
CA LEU A 192 -8.12 17.48 -13.61
C LEU A 192 -8.45 18.21 -14.93
N ALA A 193 -7.46 18.35 -15.81
CA ALA A 193 -7.68 18.89 -17.16
C ALA A 193 -8.66 17.99 -17.94
N ALA A 194 -8.46 16.67 -17.90
CA ALA A 194 -9.31 15.70 -18.58
C ALA A 194 -10.77 15.75 -18.09
N LEU A 195 -11.00 15.94 -16.78
CA LEU A 195 -12.33 16.18 -16.22
C LEU A 195 -12.94 17.49 -16.72
N LYS A 196 -12.19 18.59 -16.66
CA LYS A 196 -12.65 19.92 -17.08
C LYS A 196 -13.03 19.95 -18.56
N ASP A 197 -12.27 19.25 -19.38
CA ASP A 197 -12.49 19.17 -20.82
C ASP A 197 -13.56 18.14 -21.20
N GLY A 198 -14.15 17.44 -20.22
CA GLY A 198 -15.20 16.44 -20.44
C GLY A 198 -14.73 15.15 -21.13
N THR A 199 -13.43 14.87 -21.06
CA THR A 199 -12.82 13.70 -21.70
C THR A 199 -12.83 12.46 -20.81
N LEU A 200 -12.90 12.63 -19.49
CA LEU A 200 -13.21 11.52 -18.58
C LEU A 200 -14.71 11.24 -18.56
N ILE A 201 -15.06 9.97 -18.46
CA ILE A 201 -16.45 9.54 -18.39
C ILE A 201 -16.91 9.63 -16.95
N VAL A 202 -18.08 10.23 -16.75
CA VAL A 202 -18.73 10.45 -15.45
C VAL A 202 -20.22 10.12 -15.64
N LEU A 203 -20.76 9.19 -14.84
CA LEU A 203 -22.15 8.74 -14.99
C LEU A 203 -23.11 9.46 -14.04
N LYS A 204 -22.63 9.82 -12.84
CA LYS A 204 -23.41 10.45 -11.76
C LYS A 204 -22.78 11.79 -11.36
N PRO A 205 -22.79 12.81 -12.24
CA PRO A 205 -22.08 14.05 -11.99
C PRO A 205 -22.60 14.78 -10.74
N LYS A 206 -21.68 15.26 -9.90
CA LYS A 206 -21.95 16.05 -8.68
C LYS A 206 -21.19 17.37 -8.65
N GLY A 207 -20.39 17.66 -9.68
CA GLY A 207 -19.51 18.82 -9.75
C GLY A 207 -18.11 18.53 -9.20
N GLY A 208 -17.12 19.15 -9.83
CA GLY A 208 -15.72 19.04 -9.44
C GLY A 208 -15.26 20.19 -8.53
N PRO A 209 -14.14 20.02 -7.84
CA PRO A 209 -13.43 21.11 -7.18
C PRO A 209 -13.02 22.13 -8.23
N LEU A 210 -13.54 23.36 -8.07
CA LEU A 210 -13.11 24.54 -8.80
C LEU A 210 -11.65 24.88 -8.47
#